data_AF-A0A8C3TZK0-F1
#
_entry.id   AF-A0A8C3TZK0-F1
#
_cell.length_a   1.000
_cell.length_b   1.000
_cell.length_c   1.000
_cell.angle_alpha   90.00
_cell.angle_beta   90.00
_cell.angle_gamma   90.00
#
_symmetry.space_group_name_H-M   'P 1'
#
loop_
_entity.id
_entity.type
_entity.pdbx_description
1 polymer ?
#
loop_
_entity_poly.entity_id
_entity_poly.type
_entity_poly.pdbx_seq_one_letter_code
_entity_poly.pdbx_strand_id
1 'polypeptide(L)'
;MQQALSPGPRCCRPDRTPGPHRCRGGACFLFNSPSRESEHHQKPERDGAHPSPVYCFSIPADPSGRSGEGEQQRWERRPREPRPAQDVVGILILCLVSAAALDFKYHHSEELEQYLKGVHATYPALTHLHSIGRSVEGRDLWVLVLGRFPTHHKIGIPEFKYVANMHGDETVGREMLLHLIDLLVTSYGRDPVITRLLNNTRVHIMPTMNPDGFEATKVPDCYYTRGRYNKNGEDLNRNFPDAFENNSATIQPETRAVMDWIKNETFVLSANLHGGALVASYTFDNGNPVTGSLKGYSRSPDDDVFIHLAKTYSSNHASMYKGTGCDNRQTFPEGITNGYSWYQLEGGMQDYNYVWGQCFEITLELSCCKYPPADQLEKFWRDNKVALIEYIKQVHLGVKGQVTDKNGNPIPNAIVEAKGRPHVCPYRTNEQGEYFLLLLPGTYVINATVPGFKSMLKTVEIPDNTGNFSALKQDFSFPEVSDQIRSRVASCPKIPLYQELTRASAAVKPTVHMLVLMTAMLVIFK
;
A
#
# COMPACT_ATOMS: atom_id res chain seq x y z
N MET A 1 35.71 -33.91 -41.82
CA MET A 1 35.53 -33.04 -43.00
C MET A 1 35.66 -31.58 -42.55
N GLN A 2 35.98 -30.64 -43.44
CA GLN A 2 36.46 -29.29 -43.07
C GLN A 2 35.41 -28.18 -43.28
N GLN A 3 35.63 -27.04 -42.60
CA GLN A 3 35.17 -25.68 -42.96
C GLN A 3 33.64 -25.40 -42.85
N ALA A 4 33.17 -24.15 -42.71
CA ALA A 4 33.87 -22.84 -42.70
C ALA A 4 33.38 -21.91 -41.56
N LEU A 5 33.98 -20.72 -41.44
CA LEU A 5 33.74 -19.71 -40.38
C LEU A 5 33.59 -18.29 -40.95
N SER A 6 32.75 -17.46 -40.31
CA SER A 6 32.81 -15.98 -40.30
C SER A 6 32.54 -15.25 -41.65
N PRO A 7 32.43 -13.89 -41.69
CA PRO A 7 32.47 -12.88 -40.60
C PRO A 7 31.27 -11.92 -40.53
N GLY A 8 31.25 -11.05 -39.50
CA GLY A 8 30.42 -9.83 -39.42
C GLY A 8 31.25 -8.52 -39.35
N PRO A 9 30.62 -7.33 -39.44
CA PRO A 9 31.33 -6.05 -39.53
C PRO A 9 31.47 -5.26 -38.20
N ARG A 10 32.70 -5.30 -37.67
CA ARG A 10 33.48 -4.33 -36.87
C ARG A 10 32.85 -2.96 -36.46
N CYS A 11 33.13 -2.54 -35.23
CA CYS A 11 33.10 -1.14 -34.79
C CYS A 11 34.35 -0.35 -35.27
N CYS A 12 34.23 0.99 -35.34
CA CYS A 12 35.37 1.91 -35.50
C CYS A 12 35.26 3.16 -34.59
N ARG A 13 36.41 3.59 -34.06
CA ARG A 13 36.74 4.84 -33.33
C ARG A 13 38.28 5.00 -33.39
N PRO A 14 38.87 6.16 -33.06
CA PRO A 14 38.34 7.53 -32.94
C PRO A 14 39.06 8.51 -33.91
N ASP A 15 38.82 9.83 -33.86
CA ASP A 15 39.83 10.83 -33.40
C ASP A 15 39.26 12.27 -33.26
N ARG A 16 39.99 13.13 -32.52
CA ARG A 16 40.05 14.62 -32.53
C ARG A 16 38.80 15.52 -32.38
N THR A 17 38.77 16.23 -31.25
CA THR A 17 38.23 17.60 -31.03
C THR A 17 39.38 18.64 -31.20
N PRO A 18 39.24 19.98 -30.99
CA PRO A 18 38.07 20.81 -30.63
C PRO A 18 37.86 22.08 -31.51
N GLY A 19 36.79 22.85 -31.26
CA GLY A 19 36.62 24.21 -31.82
C GLY A 19 35.20 24.79 -31.62
N PRO A 20 35.00 25.98 -31.01
CA PRO A 20 33.66 26.48 -30.67
C PRO A 20 33.16 27.65 -31.55
N HIS A 21 31.88 27.65 -31.91
CA HIS A 21 31.15 28.85 -32.31
C HIS A 21 29.77 28.93 -31.63
N ARG A 22 29.56 29.99 -30.84
CA ARG A 22 28.21 30.46 -30.49
C ARG A 22 27.69 31.35 -31.62
N CYS A 23 26.42 31.20 -31.98
CA CYS A 23 25.60 32.33 -32.42
C CYS A 23 24.15 32.11 -32.01
N ARG A 24 23.39 33.21 -31.92
CA ARG A 24 21.95 33.22 -31.58
C ARG A 24 21.11 33.25 -32.86
N GLY A 25 19.87 32.80 -32.76
CA GLY A 25 18.83 33.05 -33.77
C GLY A 25 17.86 31.88 -33.89
N GLY A 26 16.57 32.14 -33.70
CA GLY A 26 15.51 31.17 -33.94
C GLY A 26 14.45 31.76 -34.86
N ALA A 27 13.82 30.92 -35.67
CA ALA A 27 12.57 31.18 -36.35
C ALA A 27 11.92 29.84 -36.73
N CYS A 28 10.58 29.79 -36.75
CA CYS A 28 9.84 28.61 -37.18
C CYS A 28 9.87 28.47 -38.70
N PHE A 29 9.81 27.24 -39.21
CA PHE A 29 9.19 26.96 -40.50
C PHE A 29 8.40 25.65 -40.49
N LEU A 30 7.14 25.74 -40.90
CA LEU A 30 6.37 24.64 -41.48
C LEU A 30 6.91 24.37 -42.90
N PHE A 31 6.77 23.15 -43.44
CA PHE A 31 6.11 22.95 -44.74
C PHE A 31 5.71 21.49 -44.99
N ASN A 32 4.81 21.33 -45.96
CA ASN A 32 3.96 20.17 -46.24
C ASN A 32 4.65 18.90 -46.73
N SER A 33 4.00 17.76 -46.48
CA SER A 33 4.07 16.55 -47.32
C SER A 33 3.34 16.74 -48.66
N PRO A 34 3.63 15.92 -49.69
CA PRO A 34 2.70 15.65 -50.78
C PRO A 34 2.14 14.21 -50.73
N SER A 35 0.81 14.15 -50.80
CA SER A 35 -0.10 13.01 -50.95
C SER A 35 0.19 12.02 -52.09
N ARG A 36 -0.32 10.78 -51.96
CA ARG A 36 -1.48 10.27 -52.75
C ARG A 36 -2.08 8.99 -52.11
N GLU A 37 -3.40 8.98 -51.85
CA GLU A 37 -4.48 8.26 -52.58
C GLU A 37 -4.39 6.71 -52.49
N SER A 38 -5.45 5.94 -52.18
CA SER A 38 -6.74 6.20 -51.48
C SER A 38 -7.24 4.82 -50.89
N GLU A 39 -8.47 4.48 -50.48
CA GLU A 39 -9.84 5.00 -50.69
C GLU A 39 -10.83 4.42 -49.64
N HIS A 40 -11.92 5.16 -49.30
CA HIS A 40 -13.15 4.73 -48.57
C HIS A 40 -13.01 4.17 -47.11
N HIS A 41 -13.99 4.28 -46.21
CA HIS A 41 -15.36 4.83 -46.26
C HIS A 41 -15.85 5.32 -44.87
N GLN A 42 -16.88 6.19 -44.87
CA GLN A 42 -17.83 6.52 -43.79
C GLN A 42 -17.35 7.15 -42.44
N LYS A 43 -18.00 8.28 -42.13
CA LYS A 43 -18.12 8.98 -40.83
C LYS A 43 -19.56 8.75 -40.31
N PRO A 44 -19.90 8.90 -39.00
CA PRO A 44 -19.84 10.19 -38.26
C PRO A 44 -19.35 10.05 -36.79
N GLU A 45 -19.10 11.10 -35.99
CA GLU A 45 -18.72 12.50 -36.27
C GLU A 45 -17.82 13.00 -35.12
N ARG A 46 -18.38 13.69 -34.10
CA ARG A 46 -17.70 14.25 -32.92
C ARG A 46 -18.69 14.57 -31.80
N ASP A 47 -18.25 14.47 -30.55
CA ASP A 47 -18.53 15.49 -29.52
C ASP A 47 -17.58 15.39 -28.31
N GLY A 48 -17.47 16.47 -27.52
CA GLY A 48 -17.11 16.41 -26.09
C GLY A 48 -15.70 15.99 -25.64
N ALA A 49 -14.63 16.70 -26.04
CA ALA A 49 -13.31 16.58 -25.40
C ALA A 49 -12.99 17.80 -24.52
N HIS A 50 -13.20 17.69 -23.21
CA HIS A 50 -12.81 18.72 -22.24
C HIS A 50 -11.32 18.58 -21.83
N PRO A 51 -10.52 19.67 -21.81
CA PRO A 51 -9.13 19.62 -21.35
C PRO A 51 -9.04 19.65 -19.81
N SER A 52 -8.21 18.78 -19.24
CA SER A 52 -7.87 18.79 -17.81
C SER A 52 -7.06 20.06 -17.45
N PRO A 53 -7.36 20.75 -16.32
CA PRO A 53 -6.66 21.96 -15.93
C PRO A 53 -5.24 21.67 -15.41
N VAL A 54 -4.22 22.21 -16.08
CA VAL A 54 -2.83 22.21 -15.61
C VAL A 54 -2.63 23.37 -14.63
N TYR A 55 -2.45 23.06 -13.34
CA TYR A 55 -2.17 24.05 -12.31
C TYR A 55 -0.67 24.35 -12.21
N CYS A 56 -0.24 25.49 -12.77
CA CYS A 56 1.09 26.03 -12.55
C CYS A 56 1.13 26.84 -11.23
N PHE A 57 2.01 26.45 -10.31
CA PHE A 57 2.24 27.19 -9.06
C PHE A 57 3.09 28.44 -9.31
N SER A 58 2.63 29.60 -8.85
CA SER A 58 3.37 30.86 -8.85
C SER A 58 3.77 31.24 -7.43
N ILE A 59 5.05 31.52 -7.20
CA ILE A 59 5.57 31.93 -5.89
C ILE A 59 5.40 33.47 -5.74
N PRO A 60 4.69 33.97 -4.72
CA PRO A 60 4.70 35.40 -4.39
C PRO A 60 6.02 35.79 -3.72
N ALA A 61 6.60 36.93 -4.10
CA ALA A 61 7.74 37.53 -3.41
C ALA A 61 7.29 38.44 -2.26
N ASP A 62 8.10 38.52 -1.20
CA ASP A 62 7.87 39.36 -0.01
C ASP A 62 8.20 40.85 -0.26
N PRO A 63 7.31 41.80 0.11
CA PRO A 63 7.59 43.23 0.11
C PRO A 63 7.76 43.80 1.53
N SER A 64 8.88 43.51 2.18
CA SER A 64 9.24 44.17 3.45
C SER A 64 9.72 45.61 3.24
N GLY A 65 9.14 46.57 3.96
CA GLY A 65 9.71 47.93 4.08
C GLY A 65 8.73 49.10 4.23
N ARG A 66 8.44 49.49 5.49
CA ARG A 66 8.20 50.90 5.85
C ARG A 66 8.47 51.14 7.34
N SER A 67 9.11 52.27 7.64
CA SER A 67 9.40 52.76 8.98
C SER A 67 8.29 53.67 9.51
N GLY A 68 8.21 53.82 10.82
CA GLY A 68 7.36 54.77 11.53
C GLY A 68 7.80 54.88 12.99
N GLU A 69 7.99 56.10 13.49
CA GLU A 69 8.46 56.40 14.84
C GLU A 69 7.37 57.09 15.68
N GLY A 70 7.53 57.07 17.01
CA GLY A 70 6.65 57.78 17.96
C GLY A 70 5.45 56.96 18.46
N GLU A 71 4.99 57.12 19.70
CA GLU A 71 5.44 57.99 20.80
C GLU A 71 5.53 57.23 22.13
N GLN A 72 6.30 57.78 23.08
CA GLN A 72 6.40 57.25 24.44
C GLN A 72 5.35 57.88 25.37
N GLN A 73 4.77 57.09 26.27
CA GLN A 73 4.18 57.63 27.50
C GLN A 73 4.89 57.09 28.75
N ARG A 74 4.86 57.91 29.80
CA ARG A 74 5.88 57.98 30.86
C ARG A 74 5.27 57.67 32.21
N TRP A 75 5.81 56.67 32.91
CA TRP A 75 5.59 56.46 34.34
C TRP A 75 6.91 56.22 35.08
N GLU A 76 6.94 56.59 36.36
CA GLU A 76 8.16 57.01 37.04
C GLU A 76 8.83 55.91 37.87
N ARG A 77 10.16 56.01 38.03
CA ARG A 77 10.95 55.10 38.86
C ARG A 77 10.89 55.52 40.33
N ARG A 78 10.85 54.54 41.24
CA ARG A 78 11.45 54.67 42.59
C ARG A 78 12.44 53.51 42.81
N PRO A 79 13.57 53.75 43.50
CA PRO A 79 14.66 52.77 43.60
C PRO A 79 14.45 51.74 44.73
N ARG A 80 15.09 50.59 44.58
CA ARG A 80 15.52 49.72 45.69
C ARG A 80 16.92 49.19 45.38
N GLU A 81 17.80 49.29 46.37
CA GLU A 81 19.19 48.80 46.34
C GLU A 81 19.30 47.40 47.01
N PRO A 82 20.47 46.73 46.98
CA PRO A 82 20.50 45.34 46.50
C PRO A 82 20.47 44.26 47.60
N ARG A 83 20.35 43.02 47.13
CA ARG A 83 20.82 41.81 47.83
C ARG A 83 21.68 40.98 46.86
N PRO A 84 22.65 40.19 47.37
CA PRO A 84 23.74 39.66 46.55
C PRO A 84 23.30 38.55 45.60
N ALA A 85 24.13 38.29 44.59
CA ALA A 85 23.97 37.18 43.67
C ALA A 85 24.12 35.82 44.39
N GLN A 86 23.32 34.85 43.94
CA GLN A 86 23.60 33.42 44.07
C GLN A 86 23.30 32.77 42.71
N ASP A 87 24.08 31.75 42.39
CA ASP A 87 24.31 31.29 41.02
C ASP A 87 23.09 30.61 40.36
N VAL A 88 22.72 31.09 39.18
CA VAL A 88 21.88 30.35 38.22
C VAL A 88 22.48 30.42 36.81
N VAL A 89 23.79 30.17 36.68
CA VAL A 89 24.40 29.76 35.40
C VAL A 89 24.09 28.27 35.21
N GLY A 90 22.80 27.97 35.04
CA GLY A 90 22.22 26.64 35.21
C GLY A 90 21.31 26.22 34.07
N ILE A 91 21.92 25.80 32.96
CA ILE A 91 21.30 24.96 31.91
C ILE A 91 19.94 25.46 31.41
N LEU A 92 19.93 26.59 30.71
CA LEU A 92 18.91 26.85 29.68
C LEU A 92 19.42 26.41 28.30
N ILE A 93 19.88 25.16 28.19
CA ILE A 93 20.00 24.50 26.90
C ILE A 93 18.57 24.25 26.42
N LEU A 94 18.02 25.24 25.71
CA LEU A 94 16.85 25.01 24.87
C LEU A 94 17.26 23.92 23.87
N CYS A 95 16.61 22.75 23.94
CA CYS A 95 16.82 21.68 22.96
C CYS A 95 16.18 22.06 21.62
N LEU A 96 16.77 23.08 20.97
CA LEU A 96 16.76 23.25 19.53
C LEU A 96 17.63 22.15 18.89
N VAL A 97 17.25 20.89 19.16
CA VAL A 97 17.51 19.81 18.23
C VAL A 97 16.69 20.17 16.99
N SER A 98 17.32 20.93 16.10
CA SER A 98 16.87 20.96 14.72
C SER A 98 16.86 19.51 14.26
N ALA A 99 15.67 18.96 14.03
CA ALA A 99 15.54 17.67 13.36
C ALA A 99 16.20 17.83 11.99
N ALA A 100 17.46 17.38 11.89
CA ALA A 100 18.14 17.29 10.61
C ALA A 100 17.34 16.28 9.77
N ALA A 101 17.00 16.66 8.54
CA ALA A 101 16.32 15.76 7.63
C ALA A 101 17.15 14.48 7.48
N LEU A 102 16.47 13.32 7.49
CA LEU A 102 17.10 12.02 7.41
C LEU A 102 18.07 11.94 6.21
N ASP A 103 19.30 11.49 6.42
CA ASP A 103 20.32 11.46 5.38
C ASP A 103 20.11 10.30 4.40
N PHE A 104 20.37 10.54 3.11
CA PHE A 104 20.20 9.54 2.05
C PHE A 104 21.34 8.52 2.05
N LYS A 105 21.29 7.62 3.03
CA LYS A 105 22.15 6.44 3.20
C LYS A 105 21.29 5.20 3.52
N TYR A 106 21.93 4.05 3.63
CA TYR A 106 21.29 2.88 4.21
C TYR A 106 21.38 2.90 5.73
N HIS A 107 20.25 2.68 6.40
CA HIS A 107 20.16 2.67 7.86
C HIS A 107 20.27 1.25 8.39
N HIS A 108 21.41 0.91 8.99
CA HIS A 108 21.57 -0.37 9.68
C HIS A 108 20.66 -0.45 10.91
N SER A 109 20.41 -1.66 11.41
CA SER A 109 19.32 -1.93 12.37
C SER A 109 19.42 -1.10 13.65
N GLU A 110 20.64 -0.79 14.11
CA GLU A 110 20.88 0.12 15.23
C GLU A 110 20.53 1.59 14.89
N GLU A 111 20.99 2.10 13.73
CA GLU A 111 20.68 3.47 13.28
C GLU A 111 19.18 3.66 13.04
N LEU A 112 18.53 2.66 12.46
CA LEU A 112 17.08 2.61 12.21
C LEU A 112 16.32 2.65 13.53
N GLU A 113 16.70 1.83 14.51
CA GLU A 113 16.09 1.83 15.83
C GLU A 113 16.30 3.15 16.58
N GLN A 114 17.51 3.71 16.53
CA GLN A 114 17.84 5.02 17.10
C GLN A 114 17.00 6.14 16.45
N TYR A 115 16.86 6.14 15.12
CA TYR A 115 16.02 7.09 14.39
C TYR A 115 14.54 6.97 14.78
N LEU A 116 13.95 5.77 14.77
CA LEU A 116 12.55 5.59 15.14
C LEU A 116 12.27 6.01 16.59
N LYS A 117 13.20 5.72 17.52
CA LYS A 117 13.11 6.18 18.91
C LYS A 117 13.24 7.71 19.02
N GLY A 118 14.14 8.32 18.24
CA GLY A 118 14.32 9.77 18.17
C GLY A 118 13.09 10.50 17.61
N VAL A 119 12.48 9.97 16.55
CA VAL A 119 11.20 10.47 16.00
C VAL A 119 10.09 10.37 17.05
N HIS A 120 9.95 9.22 17.72
CA HIS A 120 8.92 9.06 18.75
C HIS A 120 9.11 10.00 19.94
N ALA A 121 10.35 10.18 20.41
CA ALA A 121 10.68 11.13 21.49
C ALA A 121 10.44 12.60 21.10
N THR A 122 10.60 12.94 19.81
CA THR A 122 10.39 14.30 19.29
C THR A 122 8.90 14.60 19.02
N TYR A 123 8.14 13.60 18.56
CA TYR A 123 6.73 13.74 18.17
C TYR A 123 5.77 12.80 18.93
N PRO A 124 5.82 12.72 20.29
CA PRO A 124 5.10 11.70 21.06
C PRO A 124 3.57 11.85 21.05
N ALA A 125 3.05 13.02 20.68
CA ALA A 125 1.61 13.26 20.54
C ALA A 125 1.05 12.80 19.17
N LEU A 126 1.91 12.65 18.16
CA LEU A 126 1.55 12.27 16.78
C LEU A 126 1.93 10.81 16.48
N THR A 127 2.81 10.21 17.29
CA THR A 127 3.43 8.91 17.00
C THR A 127 3.34 7.92 18.17
N HIS A 128 3.42 6.63 17.86
CA HIS A 128 3.59 5.56 18.84
C HIS A 128 4.51 4.48 18.27
N LEU A 129 5.69 4.31 18.87
CA LEU A 129 6.64 3.25 18.51
C LEU A 129 6.39 2.00 19.35
N HIS A 130 6.29 0.85 18.71
CA HIS A 130 6.25 -0.45 19.37
C HIS A 130 6.95 -1.53 18.52
N SER A 131 7.23 -2.68 19.13
CA SER A 131 7.74 -3.88 18.46
C SER A 131 6.62 -4.92 18.45
N ILE A 132 6.33 -5.51 17.29
CA ILE A 132 5.28 -6.56 17.17
C ILE A 132 5.79 -7.97 17.47
N GLY A 133 7.10 -8.12 17.65
CA GLY A 133 7.78 -9.40 17.80
C GLY A 133 9.27 -9.27 17.51
N ARG A 134 9.97 -10.40 17.41
CA ARG A 134 11.42 -10.40 17.13
C ARG A 134 11.76 -11.36 16.00
N SER A 135 12.82 -11.01 15.27
CA SER A 135 13.45 -11.91 14.32
C SER A 135 14.15 -13.09 15.02
N VAL A 136 14.62 -14.05 14.23
CA VAL A 136 15.39 -15.21 14.72
C VAL A 136 16.65 -14.80 15.50
N GLU A 137 17.42 -13.80 15.05
CA GLU A 137 18.57 -13.25 15.79
C GLU A 137 18.17 -12.26 16.91
N GLY A 138 16.86 -12.08 17.16
CA GLY A 138 16.35 -11.32 18.30
C GLY A 138 16.22 -9.81 18.08
N ARG A 139 16.32 -9.32 16.83
CA ARG A 139 16.07 -7.90 16.51
C ARG A 139 14.58 -7.59 16.61
N ASP A 140 14.23 -6.45 17.19
CA ASP A 140 12.84 -6.02 17.35
C ASP A 140 12.21 -5.60 16.01
N LEU A 141 10.99 -6.09 15.76
CA LEU A 141 10.23 -5.83 14.53
C LEU A 141 9.43 -4.55 14.71
N TRP A 142 10.13 -3.43 14.57
CA TRP A 142 9.63 -2.09 14.86
C TRP A 142 8.51 -1.63 13.92
N VAL A 143 7.42 -1.14 14.52
CA VAL A 143 6.32 -0.44 13.87
C VAL A 143 6.20 0.96 14.49
N LEU A 144 6.34 1.99 13.67
CA LEU A 144 5.96 3.35 14.05
C LEU A 144 4.54 3.62 13.55
N VAL A 145 3.63 3.89 14.49
CA VAL A 145 2.27 4.35 14.18
C VAL A 145 2.24 5.87 14.18
N LEU A 146 1.56 6.48 13.21
CA LEU A 146 1.40 7.92 13.04
C LEU A 146 -0.08 8.28 12.89
N GLY A 147 -0.51 9.34 13.55
CA GLY A 147 -1.87 9.86 13.44
C GLY A 147 -2.28 10.67 14.67
N ARG A 148 -3.44 11.33 14.60
CA ARG A 148 -4.00 12.15 15.70
C ARG A 148 -4.28 11.36 16.99
N PHE A 149 -4.42 10.04 16.89
CA PHE A 149 -4.66 9.13 18.00
C PHE A 149 -3.77 7.89 17.85
N PRO A 150 -2.44 8.01 18.03
CA PRO A 150 -1.50 6.99 17.54
C PRO A 150 -1.51 5.71 18.40
N THR A 151 -1.81 5.82 19.69
CA THR A 151 -1.71 4.72 20.67
C THR A 151 -2.88 3.73 20.66
N HIS A 152 -4.00 4.04 20.00
CA HIS A 152 -5.17 3.16 19.97
C HIS A 152 -6.13 3.52 18.84
N HIS A 153 -6.76 2.50 18.27
CA HIS A 153 -7.81 2.63 17.27
C HIS A 153 -8.95 3.57 17.72
N LYS A 154 -9.58 4.24 16.74
CA LYS A 154 -10.76 5.10 16.92
C LYS A 154 -11.81 4.76 15.88
N ILE A 155 -13.04 4.53 16.33
CA ILE A 155 -14.21 4.31 15.48
C ILE A 155 -14.29 5.40 14.40
N GLY A 156 -14.40 4.98 13.14
CA GLY A 156 -14.44 5.83 11.95
C GLY A 156 -13.09 6.25 11.40
N ILE A 157 -11.98 5.97 12.08
CA ILE A 157 -10.60 6.18 11.61
C ILE A 157 -10.06 4.83 11.12
N PRO A 158 -9.90 4.62 9.80
CA PRO A 158 -9.33 3.37 9.30
C PRO A 158 -7.85 3.23 9.66
N GLU A 159 -7.45 1.98 9.91
CA GLU A 159 -6.06 1.58 10.06
C GLU A 159 -5.46 1.26 8.68
N PHE A 160 -4.35 1.91 8.35
CA PHE A 160 -3.54 1.67 7.14
C PHE A 160 -2.17 1.11 7.57
N LYS A 161 -1.55 0.22 6.77
CA LYS A 161 -0.14 -0.16 7.00
C LYS A 161 0.74 -0.16 5.75
N TYR A 162 2.00 0.21 5.93
CA TYR A 162 3.09 -0.12 5.01
C TYR A 162 4.05 -1.11 5.66
N VAL A 163 4.47 -2.13 4.91
CA VAL A 163 5.54 -3.07 5.27
C VAL A 163 6.60 -3.04 4.18
N ALA A 164 7.88 -3.11 4.54
CA ALA A 164 8.97 -3.22 3.57
C ALA A 164 10.01 -4.26 3.99
N ASN A 165 10.88 -4.61 3.04
CA ASN A 165 12.14 -5.31 3.33
C ASN A 165 11.89 -6.62 4.10
N MET A 166 10.86 -7.38 3.69
CA MET A 166 10.62 -8.76 4.11
C MET A 166 11.55 -9.75 3.38
N HIS A 167 12.02 -9.37 2.20
CA HIS A 167 13.30 -9.83 1.71
C HIS A 167 14.36 -8.82 2.13
N GLY A 168 15.40 -9.27 2.84
CA GLY A 168 16.35 -8.36 3.48
C GLY A 168 17.25 -7.60 2.51
N ASP A 169 17.48 -8.14 1.31
CA ASP A 169 18.27 -7.50 0.24
C ASP A 169 17.45 -6.59 -0.69
N GLU A 170 16.13 -6.56 -0.53
CA GLU A 170 15.23 -5.66 -1.25
C GLU A 170 15.07 -4.37 -0.42
N THR A 171 16.03 -3.48 -0.61
CA THR A 171 16.36 -2.42 0.36
C THR A 171 15.69 -1.08 0.11
N VAL A 172 15.32 -0.75 -1.13
CA VAL A 172 14.73 0.56 -1.45
C VAL A 172 13.48 0.83 -0.60
N GLY A 173 12.61 -0.18 -0.43
CA GLY A 173 11.42 -0.05 0.42
C GLY A 173 11.71 0.34 1.86
N ARG A 174 12.82 -0.15 2.45
CA ARG A 174 13.24 0.18 3.83
C ARG A 174 13.42 1.69 3.99
N GLU A 175 14.28 2.26 3.15
CA GLU A 175 14.62 3.68 3.21
C GLU A 175 13.45 4.56 2.75
N MET A 176 12.64 4.12 1.77
CA MET A 176 11.42 4.84 1.39
C MET A 176 10.45 5.03 2.56
N LEU A 177 10.33 4.02 3.44
CA LEU A 177 9.48 4.12 4.62
C LEU A 177 10.08 4.98 5.74
N LEU A 178 11.41 5.03 5.88
CA LEU A 178 12.07 5.95 6.82
C LEU A 178 11.94 7.43 6.39
N HIS A 179 12.11 7.74 5.11
CA HIS A 179 11.87 9.08 4.57
C HIS A 179 10.37 9.45 4.52
N LEU A 180 9.48 8.48 4.37
CA LEU A 180 8.03 8.69 4.54
C LEU A 180 7.69 9.09 5.98
N ILE A 181 8.29 8.46 6.98
CA ILE A 181 8.16 8.86 8.39
C ILE A 181 8.62 10.31 8.59
N ASP A 182 9.81 10.68 8.08
CA ASP A 182 10.37 12.04 8.19
C ASP A 182 9.40 13.07 7.57
N LEU A 183 8.94 12.84 6.34
CA LEU A 183 7.98 13.69 5.66
C LEU A 183 6.69 13.86 6.47
N LEU A 184 6.13 12.76 6.99
CA LEU A 184 4.85 12.78 7.70
C LEU A 184 4.94 13.58 9.02
N VAL A 185 6.00 13.41 9.82
CA VAL A 185 6.15 14.13 11.09
C VAL A 185 6.59 15.59 10.90
N THR A 186 7.47 15.88 9.93
CA THR A 186 7.95 17.25 9.66
C THR A 186 6.93 18.13 8.94
N SER A 187 5.95 17.53 8.25
CA SER A 187 4.91 18.25 7.51
C SER A 187 3.57 18.37 8.26
N TYR A 188 3.33 17.59 9.32
CA TYR A 188 2.11 17.73 10.12
C TYR A 188 2.03 19.12 10.77
N GLY A 189 0.86 19.76 10.65
CA GLY A 189 0.65 21.15 11.04
C GLY A 189 1.19 22.20 10.06
N ARG A 190 1.87 21.80 8.98
CA ARG A 190 2.41 22.69 7.94
C ARG A 190 1.76 22.46 6.58
N ASP A 191 1.76 21.22 6.11
CA ASP A 191 1.08 20.81 4.89
C ASP A 191 -0.39 20.43 5.18
N PRO A 192 -1.39 21.05 4.52
CA PRO A 192 -2.79 20.82 4.82
C PRO A 192 -3.31 19.45 4.36
N VAL A 193 -2.62 18.77 3.43
CA VAL A 193 -2.98 17.45 2.92
C VAL A 193 -2.50 16.38 3.90
N ILE A 194 -1.22 16.39 4.27
CA ILE A 194 -0.63 15.48 5.27
C ILE A 194 -1.30 15.68 6.64
N THR A 195 -1.57 16.93 7.03
CA THR A 195 -2.31 17.23 8.28
C THR A 195 -3.73 16.66 8.24
N ARG A 196 -4.45 16.76 7.10
CA ARG A 196 -5.77 16.12 6.96
C ARG A 196 -5.68 14.60 6.97
N LEU A 197 -4.65 14.02 6.35
CA LEU A 197 -4.44 12.58 6.27
C LEU A 197 -4.23 11.98 7.67
N LEU A 198 -3.23 12.45 8.41
CA LEU A 198 -2.94 11.98 9.78
C LEU A 198 -4.03 12.35 10.80
N ASN A 199 -4.94 13.28 10.48
CA ASN A 199 -6.13 13.56 11.29
C ASN A 199 -7.30 12.59 11.06
N ASN A 200 -7.32 11.85 9.94
CA ASN A 200 -8.42 10.95 9.55
C ASN A 200 -7.98 9.50 9.29
N THR A 201 -6.69 9.19 9.29
CA THR A 201 -6.11 7.84 9.16
C THR A 201 -5.19 7.56 10.36
N ARG A 202 -5.12 6.31 10.81
CA ARG A 202 -4.04 5.81 11.67
C ARG A 202 -3.10 4.97 10.81
N VAL A 203 -1.88 5.48 10.59
CA VAL A 203 -0.92 4.99 9.59
C VAL A 203 0.19 4.24 10.31
N HIS A 204 0.31 2.94 10.06
CA HIS A 204 1.37 2.10 10.63
C HIS A 204 2.49 1.89 9.60
N ILE A 205 3.74 2.01 10.02
CA ILE A 205 4.89 1.85 9.13
C ILE A 205 5.88 0.88 9.75
N MET A 206 6.12 -0.25 9.06
CA MET A 206 7.17 -1.23 9.33
C MET A 206 8.28 -1.10 8.27
N PRO A 207 9.41 -0.43 8.56
CA PRO A 207 10.50 -0.26 7.60
C PRO A 207 11.24 -1.56 7.26
N THR A 208 11.21 -2.57 8.15
CA THR A 208 11.84 -3.86 7.89
C THR A 208 11.11 -4.98 8.62
N MET A 209 10.65 -5.98 7.86
CA MET A 209 10.13 -7.24 8.39
C MET A 209 11.24 -8.30 8.54
N ASN A 210 12.32 -8.19 7.76
CA ASN A 210 13.48 -9.10 7.79
C ASN A 210 14.80 -8.35 8.06
N PRO A 211 15.00 -7.82 9.28
CA PRO A 211 16.25 -7.13 9.62
C PRO A 211 17.46 -8.08 9.61
N ASP A 212 17.24 -9.37 9.85
CA ASP A 212 18.32 -10.39 9.84
C ASP A 212 18.90 -10.60 8.44
N GLY A 213 18.03 -10.72 7.43
CA GLY A 213 18.44 -10.80 6.02
C GLY A 213 19.12 -9.51 5.55
N PHE A 214 18.63 -8.35 5.99
CA PHE A 214 19.28 -7.07 5.69
C PHE A 214 20.71 -7.05 6.25
N GLU A 215 20.90 -7.35 7.54
CA GLU A 215 22.23 -7.40 8.14
C GLU A 215 23.12 -8.52 7.58
N ALA A 216 22.55 -9.60 7.03
CA ALA A 216 23.33 -10.64 6.34
C ALA A 216 23.94 -10.15 5.01
N THR A 217 23.41 -9.08 4.41
CA THR A 217 23.88 -8.55 3.12
C THR A 217 25.11 -7.66 3.28
N LYS A 218 26.29 -8.28 3.35
CA LYS A 218 27.57 -7.56 3.49
C LYS A 218 28.17 -7.00 2.19
N VAL A 219 27.61 -7.36 1.04
CA VAL A 219 27.96 -6.81 -0.28
C VAL A 219 26.66 -6.56 -1.03
N PRO A 220 26.31 -5.29 -1.35
CA PRO A 220 25.16 -4.97 -2.19
C PRO A 220 25.26 -5.60 -3.59
N ASP A 221 24.15 -6.14 -4.08
CA ASP A 221 23.99 -6.60 -5.47
C ASP A 221 22.57 -6.28 -5.98
N CYS A 222 22.41 -6.20 -7.29
CA CYS A 222 21.12 -5.91 -7.89
C CYS A 222 20.16 -7.10 -8.00
N TYR A 223 20.64 -8.35 -7.93
CA TYR A 223 19.90 -9.54 -8.32
C TYR A 223 19.88 -10.64 -7.25
N TYR A 224 21.07 -11.02 -6.73
CA TYR A 224 21.28 -12.19 -5.89
C TYR A 224 22.21 -11.89 -4.70
N THR A 225 21.66 -11.95 -3.50
CA THR A 225 22.45 -11.98 -2.26
C THR A 225 22.05 -13.19 -1.39
N ARG A 226 22.70 -13.35 -0.24
CA ARG A 226 22.26 -14.29 0.81
C ARG A 226 21.20 -13.70 1.75
N GLY A 227 20.93 -12.39 1.68
CA GLY A 227 20.06 -11.68 2.60
C GLY A 227 18.60 -11.61 2.23
N ARG A 228 18.18 -12.20 1.09
CA ARG A 228 16.77 -12.34 0.74
C ARG A 228 15.98 -13.03 1.85
N TYR A 229 16.45 -14.20 2.26
CA TYR A 229 15.77 -15.07 3.22
C TYR A 229 15.87 -14.55 4.65
N ASN A 230 15.04 -15.05 5.57
CA ASN A 230 15.30 -14.84 7.00
C ASN A 230 16.53 -15.64 7.46
N LYS A 231 16.92 -15.50 8.73
CA LYS A 231 18.09 -16.17 9.30
C LYS A 231 18.13 -17.70 9.10
N ASN A 232 16.97 -18.35 9.05
CA ASN A 232 16.86 -19.81 8.90
C ASN A 232 16.96 -20.27 7.44
N GLY A 233 17.04 -19.34 6.48
CA GLY A 233 17.04 -19.63 5.04
C GLY A 233 15.64 -19.72 4.42
N GLU A 234 14.61 -19.30 5.16
CA GLU A 234 13.20 -19.36 4.74
C GLU A 234 12.78 -18.06 4.01
N ASP A 235 11.95 -18.20 2.98
CA ASP A 235 11.39 -17.06 2.25
C ASP A 235 10.10 -16.58 2.94
N LEU A 236 10.15 -15.41 3.57
CA LEU A 236 9.01 -14.90 4.33
C LEU A 236 7.77 -14.65 3.45
N ASN A 237 7.95 -14.41 2.14
CA ASN A 237 6.84 -14.28 1.19
C ASN A 237 6.49 -15.62 0.51
N ARG A 238 6.88 -16.75 1.12
CA ARG A 238 6.37 -18.11 0.88
C ARG A 238 5.95 -18.81 2.18
N ASN A 239 5.89 -18.08 3.30
CA ASN A 239 5.76 -18.66 4.63
C ASN A 239 4.39 -18.44 5.29
N PHE A 240 3.48 -17.70 4.66
CA PHE A 240 2.11 -17.55 5.15
C PHE A 240 1.23 -18.74 4.73
N PRO A 241 0.17 -19.07 5.51
CA PRO A 241 -0.85 -20.02 5.06
C PRO A 241 -1.44 -19.62 3.70
N ASP A 242 -1.64 -20.60 2.82
CA ASP A 242 -2.15 -20.39 1.46
C ASP A 242 -3.63 -20.82 1.33
N ALA A 243 -4.39 -20.08 0.52
CA ALA A 243 -5.84 -20.25 0.38
C ALA A 243 -6.26 -21.25 -0.71
N PHE A 244 -5.32 -21.71 -1.55
CA PHE A 244 -5.51 -22.55 -2.72
C PHE A 244 -4.87 -23.93 -2.56
N GLU A 245 -3.72 -24.02 -1.88
CA GLU A 245 -3.01 -25.26 -1.59
C GLU A 245 -2.36 -25.27 -0.20
N ASN A 246 -1.95 -26.46 0.27
CA ASN A 246 -1.55 -26.65 1.66
C ASN A 246 -0.07 -26.30 1.87
N ASN A 247 0.22 -25.01 2.05
CA ASN A 247 1.54 -24.59 2.50
C ASN A 247 1.87 -25.24 3.85
N SER A 248 2.96 -26.01 3.86
CA SER A 248 3.44 -26.77 5.02
C SER A 248 4.77 -26.24 5.58
N ALA A 249 5.21 -25.07 5.13
CA ALA A 249 6.38 -24.38 5.65
C ALA A 249 6.25 -24.11 7.16
N THR A 250 7.37 -24.19 7.88
CA THR A 250 7.38 -23.88 9.32
C THR A 250 7.23 -22.38 9.51
N ILE A 251 6.14 -21.94 10.15
CA ILE A 251 5.86 -20.51 10.39
C ILE A 251 6.98 -19.87 11.21
N GLN A 252 7.74 -19.00 10.56
CA GLN A 252 8.88 -18.25 11.09
C GLN A 252 8.45 -17.20 12.14
N PRO A 253 9.35 -16.74 13.03
CA PRO A 253 8.97 -15.76 14.06
C PRO A 253 8.58 -14.41 13.46
N GLU A 254 9.20 -13.98 12.34
CA GLU A 254 8.81 -12.77 11.62
C GLU A 254 7.39 -12.88 11.05
N THR A 255 7.11 -13.97 10.34
CA THR A 255 5.77 -14.31 9.81
C THR A 255 4.73 -14.35 10.91
N ARG A 256 5.03 -15.01 12.04
CA ARG A 256 4.11 -15.13 13.18
C ARG A 256 3.78 -13.77 13.79
N ALA A 257 4.78 -12.93 14.02
CA ALA A 257 4.58 -11.58 14.54
C ALA A 257 3.64 -10.77 13.63
N VAL A 258 3.86 -10.82 12.31
CA VAL A 258 2.99 -10.15 11.33
C VAL A 258 1.58 -10.78 11.26
N MET A 259 1.45 -12.10 11.33
CA MET A 259 0.15 -12.79 11.39
C MET A 259 -0.68 -12.41 12.63
N ASP A 260 -0.04 -12.28 13.79
CA ASP A 260 -0.69 -11.86 15.04
C ASP A 260 -0.97 -10.35 15.05
N TRP A 261 -0.11 -9.52 14.46
CA TRP A 261 -0.34 -8.08 14.27
C TRP A 261 -1.54 -7.80 13.34
N ILE A 262 -1.60 -8.46 12.18
CA ILE A 262 -2.75 -8.39 11.24
C ILE A 262 -4.06 -8.80 11.91
N LYS A 263 -4.02 -9.72 12.88
CA LYS A 263 -5.20 -10.17 13.64
C LYS A 263 -5.63 -9.17 14.72
N ASN A 264 -4.71 -8.40 15.28
CA ASN A 264 -4.96 -7.56 16.47
C ASN A 264 -5.38 -6.11 16.15
N GLU A 265 -5.18 -5.64 14.91
CA GLU A 265 -5.55 -4.30 14.43
C GLU A 265 -6.51 -4.41 13.23
N THR A 266 -7.49 -3.51 13.12
CA THR A 266 -8.52 -3.58 12.04
C THR A 266 -8.01 -2.94 10.75
N PHE A 267 -7.00 -3.55 10.12
CA PHE A 267 -6.38 -3.04 8.90
C PHE A 267 -7.34 -3.07 7.71
N VAL A 268 -7.42 -1.95 6.99
CA VAL A 268 -8.33 -1.76 5.85
C VAL A 268 -7.57 -1.81 4.53
N LEU A 269 -6.45 -1.08 4.45
CA LEU A 269 -5.58 -1.01 3.26
C LEU A 269 -4.11 -1.17 3.66
N SER A 270 -3.35 -1.81 2.78
CA SER A 270 -1.95 -2.11 2.98
C SER A 270 -1.17 -2.14 1.68
N ALA A 271 0.16 -1.98 1.76
CA ALA A 271 1.03 -2.54 0.73
C ALA A 271 2.35 -3.03 1.34
N ASN A 272 2.91 -4.05 0.69
CA ASN A 272 4.26 -4.55 0.98
C ASN A 272 5.24 -4.07 -0.12
N LEU A 273 6.46 -3.68 0.26
CA LEU A 273 7.43 -3.01 -0.62
C LEU A 273 8.65 -3.90 -0.91
N HIS A 274 8.94 -4.05 -2.19
CA HIS A 274 9.83 -5.05 -2.78
C HIS A 274 10.82 -4.47 -3.81
N GLY A 275 11.74 -5.31 -4.27
CA GLY A 275 12.70 -4.98 -5.33
C GLY A 275 13.09 -6.19 -6.17
N GLY A 276 13.45 -5.93 -7.43
CA GLY A 276 13.68 -6.92 -8.48
C GLY A 276 12.93 -6.56 -9.76
N ALA A 277 11.78 -5.88 -9.65
CA ALA A 277 11.03 -5.35 -10.78
C ALA A 277 10.67 -3.87 -10.60
N LEU A 278 9.75 -3.36 -11.45
CA LEU A 278 9.14 -2.05 -11.31
C LEU A 278 7.67 -2.12 -11.74
N VAL A 279 6.80 -2.54 -10.82
CA VAL A 279 5.38 -2.85 -11.07
C VAL A 279 4.59 -2.81 -9.75
N ALA A 280 3.30 -2.44 -9.82
CA ALA A 280 2.36 -2.69 -8.73
C ALA A 280 1.60 -4.01 -9.02
N SER A 281 1.99 -5.07 -8.32
CA SER A 281 1.36 -6.39 -8.41
C SER A 281 0.19 -6.49 -7.42
N TYR A 282 -0.90 -7.16 -7.80
CA TYR A 282 -2.12 -7.26 -6.99
C TYR A 282 -2.77 -8.65 -7.00
N THR A 283 -3.55 -8.93 -5.96
CA THR A 283 -4.12 -10.25 -5.63
C THR A 283 -5.03 -10.81 -6.75
N PHE A 284 -5.09 -12.13 -6.98
CA PHE A 284 -4.33 -13.16 -6.26
C PHE A 284 -2.95 -13.45 -6.88
N ASP A 285 -1.99 -13.73 -5.99
CA ASP A 285 -0.65 -14.22 -6.26
C ASP A 285 -0.65 -15.73 -6.56
N ASN A 286 -1.48 -16.49 -5.85
CA ASN A 286 -1.77 -17.90 -6.17
C ASN A 286 -3.14 -18.06 -6.89
N GLY A 287 -3.50 -19.26 -7.33
CA GLY A 287 -4.75 -19.42 -8.07
C GLY A 287 -5.13 -20.84 -8.46
N ASN A 288 -6.43 -21.06 -8.62
CA ASN A 288 -6.97 -22.33 -9.11
C ASN A 288 -8.12 -22.09 -10.13
N PRO A 289 -8.71 -23.14 -10.73
CA PRO A 289 -9.76 -22.98 -11.74
C PRO A 289 -11.00 -22.17 -11.31
N VAL A 290 -11.25 -22.01 -10.01
CA VAL A 290 -12.37 -21.20 -9.47
C VAL A 290 -12.10 -19.70 -9.62
N THR A 291 -10.85 -19.25 -9.38
CA THR A 291 -10.43 -17.85 -9.62
C THR A 291 -10.05 -17.58 -11.08
N GLY A 292 -10.09 -18.62 -11.94
CA GLY A 292 -9.87 -18.52 -13.38
C GLY A 292 -8.46 -18.87 -13.84
N SER A 293 -7.62 -19.45 -12.98
CA SER A 293 -6.16 -19.61 -13.21
C SER A 293 -5.78 -20.35 -14.49
N LEU A 294 -6.66 -21.18 -15.03
CA LEU A 294 -6.55 -21.82 -16.37
C LEU A 294 -6.44 -20.82 -17.54
N LYS A 295 -6.72 -19.54 -17.31
CA LYS A 295 -6.56 -18.43 -18.28
C LYS A 295 -5.29 -17.61 -18.05
N GLY A 296 -4.42 -18.00 -17.11
CA GLY A 296 -3.24 -17.23 -16.73
C GLY A 296 -3.56 -15.99 -15.88
N TYR A 297 -4.66 -16.00 -15.12
CA TYR A 297 -5.12 -14.89 -14.28
C TYR A 297 -5.89 -15.44 -13.08
N SER A 298 -5.66 -14.91 -11.88
CA SER A 298 -6.33 -15.35 -10.64
C SER A 298 -7.13 -14.20 -10.01
N ARG A 299 -8.43 -14.18 -10.28
CA ARG A 299 -9.34 -13.05 -10.01
C ARG A 299 -9.94 -13.09 -8.61
N SER A 300 -9.87 -11.96 -7.90
CA SER A 300 -10.56 -11.72 -6.63
C SER A 300 -11.99 -11.15 -6.81
N PRO A 301 -12.88 -11.27 -5.80
CA PRO A 301 -14.16 -10.55 -5.76
C PRO A 301 -14.07 -9.03 -5.97
N ASP A 302 -12.92 -8.41 -5.64
CA ASP A 302 -12.67 -6.96 -5.67
C ASP A 302 -11.59 -6.54 -6.69
N ASP A 303 -11.40 -7.36 -7.72
CA ASP A 303 -10.46 -7.19 -8.83
C ASP A 303 -10.41 -5.76 -9.42
N ASP A 304 -11.55 -5.06 -9.50
CA ASP A 304 -11.63 -3.68 -9.96
C ASP A 304 -11.01 -2.67 -8.98
N VAL A 305 -11.24 -2.85 -7.68
CA VAL A 305 -10.63 -2.05 -6.61
C VAL A 305 -9.12 -2.32 -6.57
N PHE A 306 -8.68 -3.58 -6.70
CA PHE A 306 -7.27 -3.92 -6.76
C PHE A 306 -6.54 -3.32 -7.97
N ILE A 307 -7.16 -3.34 -9.15
CA ILE A 307 -6.66 -2.65 -10.35
C ILE A 307 -6.56 -1.14 -10.11
N HIS A 308 -7.57 -0.51 -9.50
CA HIS A 308 -7.53 0.92 -9.16
C HIS A 308 -6.43 1.27 -8.14
N LEU A 309 -6.26 0.44 -7.10
CA LEU A 309 -5.21 0.60 -6.09
C LEU A 309 -3.81 0.51 -6.71
N ALA A 310 -3.57 -0.51 -7.55
CA ALA A 310 -2.30 -0.67 -8.27
C ALA A 310 -2.03 0.49 -9.25
N LYS A 311 -3.06 0.93 -10.01
CA LYS A 311 -2.95 2.10 -10.90
C LYS A 311 -2.71 3.40 -10.15
N THR A 312 -3.29 3.57 -8.96
CA THR A 312 -3.06 4.76 -8.12
C THR A 312 -1.58 4.90 -7.78
N TYR A 313 -0.90 3.82 -7.38
CA TYR A 313 0.54 3.88 -7.13
C TYR A 313 1.32 4.07 -8.44
N SER A 314 1.07 3.23 -9.43
CA SER A 314 1.83 3.19 -10.69
C SER A 314 1.82 4.50 -11.47
N SER A 315 0.66 5.17 -11.55
CA SER A 315 0.48 6.45 -12.25
C SER A 315 1.08 7.66 -11.54
N ASN A 316 1.23 7.59 -10.21
CA ASN A 316 1.87 8.63 -9.40
C ASN A 316 3.38 8.39 -9.19
N HIS A 317 3.90 7.21 -9.54
CA HIS A 317 5.33 6.93 -9.58
C HIS A 317 5.95 7.47 -10.88
N ALA A 318 7.13 8.10 -10.81
CA ALA A 318 7.75 8.83 -11.93
C ALA A 318 8.02 8.00 -13.21
N SER A 319 7.98 6.67 -13.14
CA SER A 319 8.18 5.80 -14.31
C SER A 319 7.46 4.45 -14.30
N MET A 320 6.65 4.10 -13.29
CA MET A 320 6.09 2.73 -13.21
C MET A 320 5.05 2.50 -14.30
N TYR A 321 4.13 3.46 -14.48
CA TYR A 321 3.09 3.45 -15.53
C TYR A 321 3.59 3.23 -16.98
N LYS A 322 4.89 3.42 -17.23
CA LYS A 322 5.52 3.21 -18.55
C LYS A 322 5.64 1.72 -18.89
N GLY A 323 5.61 0.84 -17.88
CA GLY A 323 5.56 -0.61 -18.05
C GLY A 323 6.83 -1.28 -18.55
N THR A 324 7.95 -0.57 -18.63
CA THR A 324 9.20 -1.01 -19.29
C THR A 324 10.43 -0.80 -18.39
N GLY A 325 10.26 -0.93 -17.07
CA GLY A 325 11.21 -0.40 -16.09
C GLY A 325 12.60 -1.07 -16.03
N CYS A 326 12.69 -2.39 -16.28
CA CYS A 326 13.84 -3.20 -15.84
C CYS A 326 14.51 -4.02 -16.95
N ASP A 327 13.74 -4.79 -17.72
CA ASP A 327 14.20 -5.49 -18.92
C ASP A 327 13.20 -5.18 -20.05
N ASN A 328 13.70 -4.99 -21.26
CA ASN A 328 12.88 -4.81 -22.47
C ASN A 328 12.05 -6.07 -22.82
N ARG A 329 12.32 -7.21 -22.17
CA ARG A 329 11.62 -8.49 -22.38
C ARG A 329 10.34 -8.67 -21.57
N GLN A 330 10.23 -8.03 -20.40
CA GLN A 330 9.05 -8.16 -19.53
C GLN A 330 8.39 -6.79 -19.39
N THR A 331 7.17 -6.69 -19.92
CA THR A 331 6.40 -5.45 -19.90
C THR A 331 5.12 -5.59 -19.08
N PHE A 332 4.82 -4.56 -18.30
CA PHE A 332 3.65 -4.49 -17.42
C PHE A 332 2.77 -3.32 -17.90
N PRO A 333 1.73 -3.54 -18.71
CA PRO A 333 0.87 -2.47 -19.19
C PRO A 333 0.34 -1.59 -18.05
N GLU A 334 0.43 -0.27 -18.21
CA GLU A 334 0.09 0.71 -17.16
C GLU A 334 0.86 0.53 -15.83
N GLY A 335 1.96 -0.22 -15.83
CA GLY A 335 2.81 -0.50 -14.66
C GLY A 335 2.16 -1.37 -13.59
N ILE A 336 1.16 -2.19 -13.95
CA ILE A 336 0.44 -3.08 -13.02
C ILE A 336 0.47 -4.54 -13.50
N THR A 337 0.22 -5.49 -12.58
CA THR A 337 -0.03 -6.89 -12.94
C THR A 337 -0.88 -7.60 -11.88
N ASN A 338 -1.73 -8.54 -12.29
CA ASN A 338 -2.20 -9.58 -11.38
C ASN A 338 -1.00 -10.47 -11.01
N GLY A 339 -0.87 -10.87 -9.74
CA GLY A 339 0.27 -11.66 -9.26
C GLY A 339 0.44 -12.96 -10.03
N TYR A 340 -0.61 -13.78 -10.07
CA TYR A 340 -0.61 -15.05 -10.81
C TYR A 340 -0.33 -14.88 -12.33
N SER A 341 -0.75 -13.76 -12.94
CA SER A 341 -0.42 -13.43 -14.34
C SER A 341 1.05 -13.09 -14.57
N TRP A 342 1.78 -12.66 -13.53
CA TRP A 342 3.23 -12.47 -13.58
C TRP A 342 3.96 -13.78 -13.30
N TYR A 343 3.67 -14.41 -12.16
CA TYR A 343 4.06 -15.79 -11.82
C TYR A 343 3.23 -16.30 -10.62
N GLN A 344 2.95 -17.60 -10.57
CA GLN A 344 2.27 -18.21 -9.42
C GLN A 344 3.16 -18.16 -8.17
N LEU A 345 2.61 -17.69 -7.05
CA LEU A 345 3.30 -17.51 -5.78
C LEU A 345 2.45 -18.09 -4.64
N GLU A 346 2.87 -19.24 -4.10
CA GLU A 346 2.25 -19.88 -2.92
C GLU A 346 2.64 -19.16 -1.62
N GLY A 347 1.69 -18.98 -0.70
CA GLY A 347 1.99 -18.61 0.68
C GLY A 347 2.48 -17.17 0.89
N GLY A 348 2.03 -16.26 0.02
CA GLY A 348 2.37 -14.84 0.07
C GLY A 348 1.61 -14.05 1.14
N MET A 349 2.23 -12.98 1.64
CA MET A 349 1.64 -12.08 2.64
C MET A 349 0.44 -11.30 2.08
N GLN A 350 0.48 -10.94 0.80
CA GLN A 350 -0.55 -10.17 0.11
C GLN A 350 -1.92 -10.90 0.14
N ASP A 351 -1.94 -12.15 -0.32
CA ASP A 351 -3.16 -12.97 -0.36
C ASP A 351 -3.63 -13.35 1.05
N TYR A 352 -2.70 -13.54 2.00
CA TYR A 352 -3.05 -13.77 3.41
C TYR A 352 -3.82 -12.59 4.02
N ASN A 353 -3.43 -11.36 3.71
CA ASN A 353 -4.12 -10.14 4.17
C ASN A 353 -5.57 -10.09 3.64
N TYR A 354 -5.78 -10.34 2.34
CA TYR A 354 -7.11 -10.27 1.75
C TYR A 354 -8.03 -11.42 2.22
N VAL A 355 -7.49 -12.63 2.44
CA VAL A 355 -8.27 -13.82 2.83
C VAL A 355 -8.54 -13.94 4.33
N TRP A 356 -7.58 -13.65 5.21
CA TRP A 356 -7.77 -13.78 6.68
C TRP A 356 -7.54 -12.50 7.47
N GLY A 357 -6.87 -11.49 6.90
CA GLY A 357 -6.67 -10.18 7.54
C GLY A 357 -7.82 -9.18 7.32
N GLN A 358 -8.75 -9.49 6.41
CA GLN A 358 -9.78 -8.56 5.91
C GLN A 358 -9.23 -7.23 5.35
N CYS A 359 -7.96 -7.23 4.96
CA CYS A 359 -7.20 -6.05 4.57
C CYS A 359 -6.79 -6.19 3.10
N PHE A 360 -7.03 -5.15 2.30
CA PHE A 360 -6.58 -5.18 0.90
C PHE A 360 -5.09 -4.85 0.88
N GLU A 361 -4.26 -5.75 0.36
CA GLU A 361 -2.82 -5.55 0.22
C GLU A 361 -2.39 -5.68 -1.24
N ILE A 362 -1.42 -4.86 -1.67
CA ILE A 362 -0.73 -5.01 -2.96
C ILE A 362 0.79 -5.06 -2.75
N THR A 363 1.48 -5.64 -3.73
CA THR A 363 2.94 -5.80 -3.75
C THR A 363 3.56 -4.73 -4.64
N LEU A 364 4.41 -3.88 -4.06
CA LEU A 364 5.01 -2.72 -4.73
C LEU A 364 6.49 -2.96 -5.02
N GLU A 365 6.80 -3.38 -6.25
CA GLU A 365 8.16 -3.52 -6.75
C GLU A 365 8.72 -2.14 -7.13
N LEU A 366 9.65 -1.62 -6.32
CA LEU A 366 10.09 -0.22 -6.43
C LEU A 366 11.39 -0.02 -7.23
N SER A 367 12.19 -1.06 -7.42
CA SER A 367 13.51 -0.95 -8.02
C SER A 367 14.00 -2.25 -8.68
N CYS A 368 14.42 -2.15 -9.94
CA CYS A 368 14.99 -3.25 -10.71
C CYS A 368 16.29 -3.81 -10.10
N CYS A 369 17.05 -2.96 -9.42
CA CYS A 369 18.18 -3.33 -8.59
C CYS A 369 17.67 -3.43 -7.14
N LYS A 370 17.86 -4.59 -6.50
CA LYS A 370 17.41 -4.84 -5.12
C LYS A 370 18.15 -4.01 -4.07
N TYR A 371 19.48 -3.97 -4.20
CA TYR A 371 20.37 -3.20 -3.33
C TYR A 371 21.20 -2.20 -4.18
N PRO A 372 20.60 -1.09 -4.62
CA PRO A 372 21.29 -0.09 -5.43
C PRO A 372 22.34 0.69 -4.62
N PRO A 373 23.31 1.34 -5.29
CA PRO A 373 24.17 2.34 -4.67
C PRO A 373 23.38 3.43 -3.92
N ALA A 374 23.89 3.84 -2.75
CA ALA A 374 23.18 4.75 -1.83
C ALA A 374 22.94 6.15 -2.43
N ASP A 375 23.79 6.60 -3.37
CA ASP A 375 23.63 7.87 -4.09
C ASP A 375 22.36 7.93 -4.97
N GLN A 376 21.66 6.80 -5.16
CA GLN A 376 20.38 6.74 -5.85
C GLN A 376 19.17 6.88 -4.92
N LEU A 377 19.33 6.85 -3.59
CA LEU A 377 18.21 6.84 -2.63
C LEU A 377 17.36 8.12 -2.71
N GLU A 378 17.98 9.31 -2.89
CA GLU A 378 17.24 10.57 -3.10
C GLU A 378 16.37 10.50 -4.38
N LYS A 379 16.89 9.87 -5.45
CA LYS A 379 16.12 9.67 -6.68
C LYS A 379 14.94 8.73 -6.43
N PHE A 380 15.14 7.58 -5.78
CA PHE A 380 14.04 6.67 -5.45
C PHE A 380 12.98 7.36 -4.59
N TRP A 381 13.39 8.16 -3.61
CA TRP A 381 12.48 8.94 -2.78
C TRP A 381 11.67 9.95 -3.58
N ARG A 382 12.33 10.77 -4.41
CA ARG A 382 11.63 11.73 -5.28
C ARG A 382 10.64 11.04 -6.22
N ASP A 383 11.02 9.89 -6.77
CA ASP A 383 10.22 9.17 -7.75
C ASP A 383 9.01 8.43 -7.11
N ASN A 384 9.08 8.06 -5.82
CA ASN A 384 8.03 7.35 -5.07
C ASN A 384 7.17 8.22 -4.12
N LYS A 385 7.67 9.35 -3.63
CA LYS A 385 7.03 10.18 -2.57
C LYS A 385 5.55 10.48 -2.82
N VAL A 386 5.19 10.82 -4.06
CA VAL A 386 3.79 11.15 -4.41
C VAL A 386 2.93 9.88 -4.41
N ALA A 387 3.41 8.80 -5.03
CA ALA A 387 2.72 7.51 -5.07
C ALA A 387 2.41 6.96 -3.67
N LEU A 388 3.36 7.05 -2.73
CA LEU A 388 3.16 6.65 -1.32
C LEU A 388 2.01 7.43 -0.66
N ILE A 389 1.97 8.75 -0.84
CA ILE A 389 0.95 9.62 -0.24
C ILE A 389 -0.42 9.45 -0.91
N GLU A 390 -0.49 9.34 -2.24
CA GLU A 390 -1.75 9.09 -2.95
C GLU A 390 -2.34 7.70 -2.66
N TYR A 391 -1.49 6.71 -2.38
CA TYR A 391 -1.92 5.36 -2.03
C TYR A 391 -2.54 5.29 -0.62
N ILE A 392 -1.93 5.91 0.39
CA ILE A 392 -2.52 5.96 1.76
C ILE A 392 -3.93 6.54 1.72
N LYS A 393 -4.19 7.57 0.89
CA LYS A 393 -5.53 8.18 0.74
C LYS A 393 -6.61 7.20 0.26
N GLN A 394 -6.24 6.12 -0.44
CA GLN A 394 -7.23 5.15 -0.96
C GLN A 394 -7.88 4.32 0.15
N VAL A 395 -7.36 4.35 1.40
CA VAL A 395 -8.03 3.77 2.58
C VAL A 395 -9.38 4.42 2.88
N HIS A 396 -9.68 5.55 2.22
CA HIS A 396 -10.94 6.29 2.32
C HIS A 396 -11.91 6.03 1.15
N LEU A 397 -11.64 5.04 0.30
CA LEU A 397 -12.59 4.57 -0.70
C LEU A 397 -13.78 3.84 -0.04
N GLY A 398 -14.87 3.72 -0.80
CA GLY A 398 -16.00 2.87 -0.45
C GLY A 398 -16.84 3.33 0.73
N VAL A 399 -17.16 2.40 1.63
CA VAL A 399 -18.15 2.56 2.70
C VAL A 399 -17.66 1.96 4.03
N LYS A 400 -17.98 2.61 5.14
CA LYS A 400 -17.68 2.18 6.51
C LYS A 400 -18.87 2.42 7.44
N GLY A 401 -18.89 1.83 8.61
CA GLY A 401 -19.91 2.12 9.62
C GLY A 401 -19.99 1.06 10.69
N GLN A 402 -20.97 1.18 11.59
CA GLN A 402 -21.15 0.24 12.69
C GLN A 402 -22.43 -0.61 12.53
N VAL A 403 -22.34 -1.87 12.93
CA VAL A 403 -23.49 -2.75 13.18
C VAL A 403 -23.79 -2.74 14.68
N THR A 404 -25.01 -2.38 15.03
CA THR A 404 -25.47 -2.19 16.42
C THR A 404 -26.78 -2.92 16.69
N ASP A 405 -27.13 -3.14 17.96
CA ASP A 405 -28.50 -3.51 18.35
C ASP A 405 -29.40 -2.28 18.50
N LYS A 406 -30.70 -2.50 18.76
CA LYS A 406 -31.72 -1.45 18.93
C LYS A 406 -31.39 -0.44 20.04
N ASN A 407 -30.53 -0.82 21.01
CA ASN A 407 -30.14 -0.03 22.16
C ASN A 407 -28.84 0.76 21.89
N GLY A 408 -28.21 0.56 20.73
CA GLY A 408 -26.96 1.20 20.31
C GLY A 408 -25.69 0.44 20.72
N ASN A 409 -25.79 -0.76 21.31
CA ASN A 409 -24.59 -1.53 21.62
C ASN A 409 -23.98 -2.13 20.34
N PRO A 410 -22.64 -2.21 20.21
CA PRO A 410 -22.01 -2.85 19.06
C PRO A 410 -22.32 -4.34 18.97
N ILE A 411 -22.43 -4.84 17.74
CA ILE A 411 -22.53 -6.27 17.42
C ILE A 411 -21.25 -6.67 16.68
N PRO A 412 -20.26 -7.28 17.36
CA PRO A 412 -19.05 -7.78 16.72
C PRO A 412 -19.34 -9.06 15.92
N ASN A 413 -18.42 -9.44 15.03
CA ASN A 413 -18.47 -10.66 14.21
C ASN A 413 -19.68 -10.79 13.25
N ALA A 414 -20.55 -9.77 13.16
CA ALA A 414 -21.58 -9.67 12.13
C ALA A 414 -20.93 -9.53 10.75
N ILE A 415 -21.41 -10.29 9.76
CA ILE A 415 -20.89 -10.28 8.39
C ILE A 415 -21.41 -9.03 7.68
N VAL A 416 -20.55 -8.28 6.98
CA VAL A 416 -20.95 -7.13 6.17
C VAL A 416 -20.20 -7.16 4.84
N GLU A 417 -20.92 -7.36 3.74
CA GLU A 417 -20.35 -7.52 2.41
C GLU A 417 -21.16 -6.79 1.33
N ALA A 418 -20.53 -6.45 0.21
CA ALA A 418 -21.24 -5.95 -0.97
C ALA A 418 -21.88 -7.12 -1.75
N LYS A 419 -23.16 -7.00 -2.11
CA LYS A 419 -23.87 -8.03 -2.88
C LYS A 419 -23.18 -8.25 -4.24
N GLY A 420 -22.73 -9.47 -4.46
CA GLY A 420 -21.95 -9.85 -5.66
C GLY A 420 -20.45 -10.00 -5.40
N ARG A 421 -19.96 -9.62 -4.21
CA ARG A 421 -18.57 -9.77 -3.77
C ARG A 421 -18.46 -10.66 -2.50
N PRO A 422 -18.75 -11.97 -2.60
CA PRO A 422 -18.60 -12.89 -1.47
C PRO A 422 -17.12 -13.25 -1.27
N HIS A 423 -16.59 -13.00 -0.08
CA HIS A 423 -15.22 -13.39 0.28
C HIS A 423 -15.20 -14.85 0.74
N VAL A 424 -14.10 -15.56 0.44
CA VAL A 424 -13.97 -16.99 0.81
C VAL A 424 -13.93 -17.19 2.34
N CYS A 425 -13.41 -16.20 3.06
CA CYS A 425 -13.75 -15.95 4.46
C CYS A 425 -14.63 -14.68 4.52
N PRO A 426 -15.92 -14.77 4.85
CA PRO A 426 -16.82 -13.61 4.82
C PRO A 426 -16.38 -12.50 5.78
N TYR A 427 -16.32 -11.26 5.29
CA TYR A 427 -15.82 -10.11 6.04
C TYR A 427 -16.74 -9.72 7.19
N ARG A 428 -16.14 -9.40 8.35
CA ARG A 428 -16.82 -9.20 9.64
C ARG A 428 -16.47 -7.87 10.30
N THR A 429 -17.41 -7.42 11.11
CA THR A 429 -17.24 -6.34 12.09
C THR A 429 -16.26 -6.69 13.21
N ASN A 430 -15.48 -5.70 13.64
CA ASN A 430 -14.57 -5.79 14.79
C ASN A 430 -15.32 -5.73 16.15
N GLU A 431 -14.57 -5.72 17.26
CA GLU A 431 -15.12 -5.67 18.63
C GLU A 431 -15.98 -4.42 18.92
N GLN A 432 -15.76 -3.32 18.18
CA GLN A 432 -16.56 -2.09 18.25
C GLN A 432 -17.77 -2.11 17.29
N GLY A 433 -18.06 -3.26 16.68
CA GLY A 433 -19.09 -3.43 15.67
C GLY A 433 -18.80 -2.69 14.36
N GLU A 434 -17.59 -2.17 14.15
CA GLU A 434 -17.24 -1.39 12.96
C GLU A 434 -16.78 -2.29 11.81
N TYR A 435 -17.15 -1.90 10.59
CA TYR A 435 -16.70 -2.49 9.34
C TYR A 435 -16.20 -1.41 8.37
N PHE A 436 -15.32 -1.82 7.45
CA PHE A 436 -14.86 -1.04 6.31
C PHE A 436 -14.94 -1.93 5.06
N LEU A 437 -15.38 -1.37 3.92
CA LEU A 437 -15.42 -2.04 2.61
C LEU A 437 -14.90 -1.05 1.56
N LEU A 438 -13.70 -1.31 1.03
CA LEU A 438 -13.12 -0.53 -0.06
C LEU A 438 -13.87 -0.87 -1.36
N LEU A 439 -14.48 0.15 -1.97
CA LEU A 439 -15.31 0.04 -3.16
C LEU A 439 -15.11 1.30 -4.02
N LEU A 440 -15.15 1.14 -5.34
CA LEU A 440 -15.08 2.27 -6.27
C LEU A 440 -16.40 3.05 -6.30
N PRO A 441 -16.42 4.32 -6.76
CA PRO A 441 -17.66 5.10 -6.91
C PRO A 441 -18.73 4.36 -7.72
N GLY A 442 -19.98 4.43 -7.27
CA GLY A 442 -21.11 3.70 -7.87
C GLY A 442 -22.17 3.24 -6.87
N THR A 443 -23.21 2.57 -7.36
CA THR A 443 -24.35 2.11 -6.55
C THR A 443 -24.20 0.64 -6.15
N TYR A 444 -24.24 0.35 -4.84
CA TYR A 444 -24.08 -0.99 -4.28
C TYR A 444 -25.25 -1.36 -3.37
N VAL A 445 -25.48 -2.66 -3.19
CA VAL A 445 -26.34 -3.17 -2.10
C VAL A 445 -25.44 -3.83 -1.05
N ILE A 446 -25.29 -3.19 0.10
CA ILE A 446 -24.53 -3.73 1.23
C ILE A 446 -25.46 -4.64 2.05
N ASN A 447 -24.95 -5.82 2.41
CA ASN A 447 -25.68 -6.86 3.13
C ASN A 447 -25.04 -7.10 4.50
N ALA A 448 -25.69 -6.65 5.57
CA ALA A 448 -25.31 -6.99 6.93
C ALA A 448 -26.06 -8.25 7.41
N THR A 449 -25.35 -9.22 7.99
CA THR A 449 -25.92 -10.49 8.48
C THR A 449 -25.39 -10.82 9.87
N VAL A 450 -26.30 -10.79 10.86
CA VAL A 450 -26.04 -11.28 12.22
C VAL A 450 -26.56 -12.72 12.32
N PRO A 451 -25.77 -13.69 12.84
CA PRO A 451 -26.21 -15.07 13.00
C PRO A 451 -27.53 -15.18 13.80
N GLY A 452 -28.49 -15.95 13.28
CA GLY A 452 -29.82 -16.10 13.89
C GLY A 452 -30.84 -15.01 13.51
N PHE A 453 -30.44 -13.95 12.82
CA PHE A 453 -31.33 -12.88 12.35
C PHE A 453 -31.48 -12.89 10.82
N LYS A 454 -32.57 -12.29 10.32
CA LYS A 454 -32.73 -11.99 8.89
C LYS A 454 -31.74 -10.88 8.50
N SER A 455 -30.97 -11.09 7.44
CA SER A 455 -30.02 -10.10 6.91
C SER A 455 -30.70 -8.77 6.55
N MET A 456 -30.00 -7.67 6.78
CA MET A 456 -30.42 -6.32 6.42
C MET A 456 -29.67 -5.86 5.17
N LEU A 457 -30.44 -5.52 4.13
CA LEU A 457 -29.93 -4.96 2.87
C LEU A 457 -30.09 -3.44 2.88
N LYS A 458 -29.05 -2.71 2.46
CA LYS A 458 -29.12 -1.27 2.22
C LYS A 458 -28.47 -0.93 0.88
N THR A 459 -29.20 -0.20 0.03
CA THR A 459 -28.61 0.41 -1.16
C THR A 459 -27.83 1.66 -0.75
N VAL A 460 -26.59 1.79 -1.23
CA VAL A 460 -25.73 2.95 -1.01
C VAL A 460 -25.22 3.46 -2.36
N GLU A 461 -25.06 4.77 -2.47
CA GLU A 461 -24.42 5.44 -3.61
C GLU A 461 -23.09 6.01 -3.12
N ILE A 462 -21.99 5.45 -3.62
CA ILE A 462 -20.63 5.80 -3.20
C ILE A 462 -20.14 6.91 -4.13
N PRO A 463 -19.90 8.13 -3.62
CA PRO A 463 -19.57 9.28 -4.45
C PRO A 463 -18.11 9.27 -4.88
N ASP A 464 -17.82 9.87 -6.03
CA ASP A 464 -16.46 10.17 -6.46
C ASP A 464 -15.93 11.42 -5.71
N ASN A 465 -15.64 11.25 -4.42
CA ASN A 465 -15.10 12.31 -3.56
C ASN A 465 -14.17 11.77 -2.48
N THR A 466 -12.96 11.38 -2.88
CA THR A 466 -11.87 11.02 -1.95
C THR A 466 -11.31 12.22 -1.17
N GLY A 467 -11.55 13.46 -1.61
CA GLY A 467 -10.93 14.68 -1.06
C GLY A 467 -11.25 14.99 0.41
N ASN A 468 -12.29 14.38 0.97
CA ASN A 468 -12.65 14.51 2.39
C ASN A 468 -11.86 13.57 3.32
N PHE A 469 -11.10 12.61 2.80
CA PHE A 469 -10.39 11.57 3.57
C PHE A 469 -11.31 10.85 4.57
N SER A 470 -12.47 10.43 4.06
CA SER A 470 -13.39 9.53 4.75
C SER A 470 -14.25 8.79 3.73
N ALA A 471 -14.28 7.45 3.83
CA ALA A 471 -15.31 6.63 3.19
C ALA A 471 -16.73 7.05 3.61
N LEU A 472 -17.73 6.71 2.80
CA LEU A 472 -19.14 6.95 3.08
C LEU A 472 -19.55 6.26 4.39
N LYS A 473 -20.23 6.95 5.32
CA LYS A 473 -20.73 6.31 6.55
C LYS A 473 -22.11 5.68 6.33
N GLN A 474 -22.24 4.39 6.60
CA GLN A 474 -23.51 3.67 6.62
C GLN A 474 -23.60 2.73 7.83
N ASP A 475 -24.35 3.13 8.85
CA ASP A 475 -24.58 2.26 10.02
C ASP A 475 -25.76 1.29 9.81
N PHE A 476 -25.77 0.19 10.54
CA PHE A 476 -26.86 -0.79 10.62
C PHE A 476 -27.31 -0.95 12.08
N SER A 477 -28.61 -1.14 12.30
CA SER A 477 -29.17 -1.44 13.63
C SER A 477 -30.13 -2.62 13.53
N PHE A 478 -29.89 -3.65 14.33
CA PHE A 478 -30.68 -4.89 14.39
C PHE A 478 -31.59 -4.91 15.62
N PRO A 479 -32.62 -5.78 15.65
CA PRO A 479 -33.34 -6.10 16.88
C PRO A 479 -32.38 -6.59 17.99
N GLU A 480 -32.87 -6.64 19.22
CA GLU A 480 -32.07 -6.97 20.41
C GLU A 480 -31.38 -8.34 20.29
N VAL A 481 -30.04 -8.34 20.36
CA VAL A 481 -29.21 -9.54 20.25
C VAL A 481 -28.82 -10.03 21.64
N SER A 482 -29.29 -11.23 22.00
CA SER A 482 -28.89 -11.93 23.22
C SER A 482 -27.38 -12.20 23.23
N ASP A 483 -26.75 -12.00 24.39
CA ASP A 483 -25.30 -12.12 24.57
C ASP A 483 -24.76 -13.53 24.25
N GLN A 484 -25.62 -14.55 24.31
CA GLN A 484 -25.28 -15.91 23.87
C GLN A 484 -24.87 -15.95 22.38
N ILE A 485 -25.48 -15.13 21.53
CA ILE A 485 -25.17 -15.02 20.09
C ILE A 485 -23.86 -14.25 19.88
N ARG A 486 -23.54 -13.26 20.72
CA ARG A 486 -22.30 -12.46 20.63
C ARG A 486 -21.01 -13.30 20.80
N SER A 487 -21.11 -14.52 21.33
CA SER A 487 -19.97 -15.29 21.85
C SER A 487 -19.41 -16.41 20.93
N ARG A 488 -20.01 -16.69 19.76
CA ARG A 488 -19.66 -17.90 18.97
C ARG A 488 -19.68 -17.74 17.44
N VAL A 489 -18.67 -17.06 16.89
CA VAL A 489 -18.15 -17.37 15.55
C VAL A 489 -16.63 -17.32 15.61
N ALA A 490 -15.95 -18.32 15.06
CA ALA A 490 -14.48 -18.33 14.95
C ALA A 490 -14.03 -17.68 13.63
N SER A 491 -12.82 -17.10 13.63
CA SER A 491 -12.11 -16.76 12.38
C SER A 491 -11.98 -17.99 11.49
N CYS A 492 -12.06 -17.82 10.17
CA CYS A 492 -11.95 -18.94 9.25
C CYS A 492 -10.64 -19.72 9.44
N PRO A 493 -10.65 -21.07 9.29
CA PRO A 493 -9.45 -21.88 9.41
C PRO A 493 -8.40 -21.45 8.37
N LYS A 494 -7.13 -21.49 8.77
CA LYS A 494 -5.97 -21.18 7.93
C LYS A 494 -5.58 -22.41 7.12
N ILE A 495 -6.46 -22.76 6.18
CA ILE A 495 -6.40 -23.95 5.31
C ILE A 495 -6.83 -23.56 3.87
N PRO A 496 -6.68 -24.44 2.86
CA PRO A 496 -6.98 -24.12 1.46
C PRO A 496 -8.48 -23.95 1.12
N LEU A 497 -9.07 -22.82 1.50
CA LEU A 497 -10.51 -22.55 1.38
C LEU A 497 -11.03 -22.61 -0.08
N TYR A 498 -10.23 -22.16 -1.06
CA TYR A 498 -10.58 -22.26 -2.49
C TYR A 498 -10.44 -23.69 -3.04
N GLN A 499 -9.72 -24.60 -2.36
CA GLN A 499 -9.66 -26.01 -2.74
C GLN A 499 -10.99 -26.73 -2.43
N GLU A 500 -11.62 -26.44 -1.29
CA GLU A 500 -12.92 -27.00 -0.94
C GLU A 500 -14.05 -26.52 -1.88
N LEU A 501 -14.03 -25.26 -2.31
CA LEU A 501 -14.93 -24.76 -3.37
C LEU A 501 -14.77 -25.54 -4.67
N THR A 502 -13.53 -25.94 -5.03
CA THR A 502 -13.25 -26.76 -6.21
C THR A 502 -13.84 -28.17 -6.05
N ARG A 503 -13.69 -28.78 -4.85
CA ARG A 503 -14.26 -30.11 -4.53
C ARG A 503 -15.79 -30.09 -4.58
N ALA A 504 -16.42 -29.08 -3.98
CA ALA A 504 -17.88 -28.89 -4.04
C ALA A 504 -18.39 -28.69 -5.47
N SER A 505 -17.71 -27.86 -6.28
CA SER A 505 -18.04 -27.66 -7.69
C SER A 505 -17.91 -28.96 -8.51
N ALA A 506 -16.87 -29.77 -8.26
CA ALA A 506 -16.69 -31.06 -8.90
C ALA A 506 -17.79 -32.07 -8.55
N ALA A 507 -18.22 -32.13 -7.28
CA ALA A 507 -19.27 -33.02 -6.81
C ALA A 507 -20.66 -32.69 -7.38
N VAL A 508 -20.92 -31.44 -7.78
CA VAL A 508 -22.19 -30.98 -8.36
C VAL A 508 -22.27 -31.21 -9.88
N LYS A 509 -21.17 -31.59 -10.55
CA LYS A 509 -21.22 -31.99 -11.97
C LYS A 509 -21.98 -33.32 -12.10
N PRO A 510 -23.13 -33.38 -12.82
CA PRO A 510 -23.80 -34.65 -13.05
C PRO A 510 -22.88 -35.57 -13.85
N THR A 511 -22.55 -36.72 -13.26
CA THR A 511 -21.77 -37.74 -13.97
C THR A 511 -22.51 -38.20 -15.22
N VAL A 512 -21.78 -38.64 -16.25
CA VAL A 512 -22.41 -39.07 -17.51
C VAL A 512 -23.46 -40.17 -17.26
N HIS A 513 -23.23 -41.04 -16.27
CA HIS A 513 -24.21 -42.04 -15.84
C HIS A 513 -25.51 -41.44 -15.28
N MET A 514 -25.48 -40.34 -14.52
CA MET A 514 -26.71 -39.64 -14.09
C MET A 514 -27.47 -39.03 -15.28
N LEU A 515 -26.75 -38.44 -16.24
CA LEU A 515 -27.38 -37.89 -17.45
C LEU A 515 -28.03 -38.98 -18.30
N VAL A 516 -27.35 -40.12 -18.45
CA VAL A 516 -27.86 -41.33 -19.12
C VAL A 516 -29.04 -41.95 -18.36
N LEU A 517 -29.03 -41.96 -17.03
CA LEU A 517 -30.15 -42.45 -16.22
C LEU A 517 -31.40 -41.58 -16.42
N MET A 518 -31.24 -40.25 -16.41
CA MET A 518 -32.36 -39.33 -16.62
C MET A 518 -32.90 -39.37 -18.06
N THR A 519 -32.05 -39.52 -19.09
CA THR A 519 -32.56 -39.71 -20.46
C THR A 519 -33.19 -41.08 -20.67
N ALA A 520 -32.68 -42.15 -20.04
CA ALA A 520 -33.34 -43.46 -20.05
C ALA A 520 -34.73 -43.40 -19.37
N MET A 521 -34.85 -42.76 -18.20
CA MET A 521 -36.14 -42.55 -17.54
C MET A 521 -37.11 -41.73 -18.42
N LEU A 522 -36.64 -40.67 -19.07
CA LEU A 522 -37.43 -39.85 -20.01
C LEU A 522 -37.87 -40.59 -21.29
N VAL A 523 -37.27 -41.75 -21.59
CA VAL A 523 -37.67 -42.64 -22.69
C VAL A 523 -38.57 -43.79 -22.21
N ILE A 524 -38.47 -44.18 -20.93
CA ILE A 524 -39.34 -45.20 -20.30
C ILE A 524 -40.69 -44.62 -19.86
N PHE A 525 -40.76 -43.33 -19.55
CA PHE A 525 -41.99 -42.61 -19.19
C PHE A 525 -42.57 -41.78 -20.36
N LYS A 526 -42.46 -42.30 -21.59
CA LYS A 526 -43.09 -41.80 -22.82
C LYS A 526 -43.73 -42.93 -23.61
#